data_AF-A0A022QRI5-F1
#
_entry.id   AF-A0A022QRI5-F1
#
_cell.length_a   1.000
_cell.length_b   1.000
_cell.length_c   1.000
_cell.angle_alpha   90.00
_cell.angle_beta   90.00
_cell.angle_gamma   90.00
#
_symmetry.space_group_name_H-M   'P 1'
#
loop_
_entity.id
_entity.type
_entity.pdbx_description
1 polymer ?
#
loop_
_entity_poly.entity_id
_entity_poly.type
_entity_poly.pdbx_seq_one_letter_code
_entity_poly.pdbx_strand_id
1 'polypeptide(L)' 'ADYRYQPFVGKFSNFKASGCSAFAPARCRHVSASPYRSNGLTGQQSSAMQWVQSHYLAYDYCRDGKRDHSLTPECWH' A
#
# COMPACT_ATOMS: atom_id res chain seq x y z
N ALA A 1 25.13 -8.19 -1.08
CA ALA A 1 25.05 -8.03 -2.54
C ALA A 1 26.37 -8.46 -3.15
N ASP A 2 26.34 -9.21 -4.24
CA ASP A 2 27.55 -9.63 -4.97
C ASP A 2 27.70 -8.78 -6.23
N TYR A 3 28.68 -7.87 -6.21
CA TYR A 3 28.84 -6.84 -7.25
C TYR A 3 29.41 -7.36 -8.57
N ARG A 4 29.80 -8.64 -8.66
CA ARG A 4 30.16 -9.27 -9.94
C ARG A 4 29.00 -9.29 -10.94
N TYR A 5 27.77 -9.21 -10.45
CA TYR A 5 26.54 -9.19 -11.26
C TYR A 5 26.04 -7.77 -11.57
N GLN A 6 26.87 -6.74 -11.39
CA GLN A 6 26.48 -5.38 -11.73
C GLN A 6 26.26 -5.22 -13.25
N PRO A 7 25.36 -4.33 -13.68
CA PRO A 7 24.53 -3.44 -12.86
C PRO A 7 23.20 -4.07 -12.40
N PHE A 8 22.72 -3.66 -11.24
CA PHE A 8 21.37 -3.98 -10.78
C PHE A 8 20.40 -2.91 -11.28
N VAL A 9 19.54 -3.25 -12.24
CA VAL A 9 18.67 -2.28 -12.94
C VAL A 9 17.20 -2.53 -12.62
N GLY A 10 16.53 -1.54 -12.03
CA GLY A 10 15.07 -1.46 -11.98
C GLY A 10 14.53 -0.68 -13.18
N LYS A 11 13.46 -1.19 -13.81
CA LYS A 11 12.81 -0.52 -14.94
C LYS A 11 11.43 -0.01 -14.52
N PHE A 12 11.16 1.26 -14.78
CA PHE A 12 9.90 1.92 -14.41
C PHE A 12 9.27 2.53 -15.67
N SER A 13 7.95 2.41 -15.80
CA SER A 13 7.17 3.00 -16.91
C SER A 13 5.74 3.30 -16.45
N ASN A 14 4.95 4.01 -17.26
CA ASN A 14 3.55 4.34 -16.97
C ASN A 14 3.36 5.09 -15.63
N PHE A 15 4.09 6.20 -15.47
CA PHE A 15 3.96 7.06 -14.29
C PHE A 15 2.55 7.64 -14.19
N LYS A 16 1.90 7.45 -13.05
CA LYS A 16 0.58 8.01 -12.75
C LYS A 16 0.71 8.92 -11.53
N ALA A 17 0.55 10.22 -11.73
CA ALA A 17 0.57 11.22 -10.69
C ALA A 17 -0.76 11.99 -10.72
N SER A 18 -1.77 11.44 -10.06
CA SER A 18 -3.12 12.01 -10.00
C SER A 18 -3.55 12.15 -8.55
N GLY A 19 -3.82 13.37 -8.11
CA GLY A 19 -4.18 13.68 -6.73
C GLY A 19 -4.06 15.17 -6.43
N CYS A 20 -4.12 15.51 -5.16
CA CYS A 20 -4.01 16.88 -4.68
C CYS A 20 -2.58 17.16 -4.23
N SER A 21 -1.96 18.21 -4.75
CA SER A 21 -0.68 18.70 -4.24
C SER A 21 -0.84 19.38 -2.87
N ALA A 22 0.27 19.59 -2.16
CA ALA A 22 0.27 20.33 -0.90
C ALA A 22 -0.25 21.78 -1.03
N PHE A 23 -0.23 22.35 -2.23
CA PHE A 23 -0.71 23.71 -2.53
C PHE A 23 -2.08 23.72 -3.21
N ALA A 24 -2.74 22.56 -3.30
CA ALA A 24 -4.04 22.46 -3.94
C ALA A 24 -5.13 23.18 -3.11
N PRO A 25 -6.18 23.72 -3.75
CA PRO A 25 -7.32 24.27 -3.04
C PRO A 25 -7.97 23.23 -2.12
N ALA A 26 -8.56 23.66 -1.00
CA ALA A 26 -9.26 22.78 -0.06
C ALA A 26 -10.41 21.94 -0.68
N ARG A 27 -10.90 22.34 -1.87
CA ARG A 27 -11.92 21.61 -2.63
C ARG A 27 -11.37 20.43 -3.43
N CYS A 28 -10.05 20.34 -3.57
CA CYS A 28 -9.42 19.24 -4.29
C CYS A 28 -9.78 17.90 -3.63
N ARG A 29 -10.11 16.91 -4.45
CA ARG A 29 -10.43 15.56 -3.99
C ARG A 29 -9.43 14.58 -4.56
N HIS A 30 -9.03 13.62 -3.74
CA HIS A 30 -8.25 12.49 -4.19
C HIS A 30 -9.00 11.69 -5.27
N VAL A 31 -8.26 11.00 -6.12
CA VAL A 31 -8.84 10.04 -7.06
C VAL A 31 -9.38 8.86 -6.27
N SER A 32 -10.59 8.41 -6.59
CA SER A 32 -11.16 7.25 -5.90
C SER A 32 -10.37 5.98 -6.20
N ALA A 33 -10.04 5.23 -5.15
CA ALA A 33 -9.44 3.90 -5.26
C ALA A 33 -10.47 2.81 -5.64
N SER A 34 -11.76 3.16 -5.63
CA SER A 34 -12.86 2.29 -6.01
C SER A 34 -13.39 2.68 -7.39
N PRO A 35 -13.88 1.72 -8.20
CA PRO A 35 -14.58 2.03 -9.45
C PRO A 35 -15.84 2.89 -9.23
N TYR A 36 -16.38 2.89 -8.02
CA TYR A 36 -17.52 3.68 -7.60
C TYR A 36 -17.06 4.83 -6.69
N ARG A 37 -17.83 5.91 -6.61
CA ARG A 37 -17.55 7.00 -5.64
C ARG A 37 -17.83 6.53 -4.21
N SER A 38 -16.92 5.73 -3.65
CA SER A 38 -16.92 5.26 -2.28
C SER A 38 -15.66 5.72 -1.54
N ASN A 39 -15.78 5.84 -0.22
CA ASN A 39 -14.67 6.16 0.68
C ASN A 39 -13.80 4.94 1.02
N GLY A 40 -13.91 3.84 0.27
CA GLY A 40 -13.25 2.58 0.57
C GLY A 40 -13.30 1.58 -0.58
N LEU A 41 -12.65 0.43 -0.35
CA LEU A 41 -12.58 -0.68 -1.30
C LEU A 41 -13.95 -1.34 -1.52
N THR A 42 -14.17 -1.83 -2.73
CA THR A 42 -15.29 -2.73 -3.01
C THR A 42 -15.09 -4.08 -2.32
N GLY A 43 -16.18 -4.84 -2.12
CA GLY A 43 -16.08 -6.20 -1.58
C GLY A 43 -15.13 -7.10 -2.36
N GLN A 44 -15.15 -7.01 -3.69
CA GLN A 44 -14.24 -7.76 -4.56
C GLN A 44 -12.77 -7.36 -4.36
N GLN A 45 -12.46 -6.06 -4.23
CA GLN A 45 -11.10 -5.58 -3.95
C GLN A 45 -10.62 -6.10 -2.59
N SER A 46 -11.48 -6.08 -1.56
CA SER A 46 -11.15 -6.62 -0.24
C SER A 46 -10.92 -8.13 -0.25
N SER A 47 -11.74 -8.91 -0.97
CA SER A 47 -11.52 -10.36 -1.12
C SER A 47 -10.22 -10.68 -1.85
N ALA A 48 -9.88 -9.92 -2.90
CA ALA A 48 -8.60 -10.08 -3.60
C ALA A 48 -7.41 -9.78 -2.67
N MET A 49 -7.50 -8.71 -1.89
CA MET A 49 -6.48 -8.37 -0.88
C MET A 49 -6.30 -9.48 0.15
N GLN A 50 -7.40 -10.03 0.70
CA GLN A 50 -7.35 -11.13 1.65
C GLN A 50 -6.71 -12.38 1.06
N TRP A 51 -7.03 -12.73 -0.19
CA TRP A 51 -6.44 -13.88 -0.86
C TRP A 51 -4.92 -13.72 -1.05
N VAL A 52 -4.46 -12.54 -1.45
CA VAL A 52 -3.01 -12.26 -1.56
C VAL A 52 -2.35 -12.35 -0.20
N GLN A 53 -2.96 -11.74 0.82
CA GLN A 53 -2.43 -11.77 2.19
C GLN A 53 -2.35 -13.19 2.77
N SER A 54 -3.29 -14.08 2.44
CA SER A 54 -3.27 -15.45 2.96
C SER A 54 -2.28 -16.38 2.25
N HIS A 55 -1.86 -16.07 1.02
CA HIS A 55 -1.01 -16.96 0.21
C HIS A 55 0.41 -16.43 -0.06
N TYR A 56 0.62 -15.11 -0.07
CA TYR A 56 1.87 -14.49 -0.52
C TYR A 56 2.49 -13.52 0.48
N LEU A 57 1.81 -13.19 1.58
CA LEU A 57 2.37 -12.33 2.61
C LEU A 57 3.46 -13.08 3.39
N ALA A 58 4.71 -12.67 3.19
CA ALA A 58 5.85 -13.26 3.89
C ALA A 58 6.10 -12.65 5.27
N TYR A 59 5.65 -11.41 5.51
CA TYR A 59 5.88 -10.71 6.77
C TYR A 59 4.78 -9.67 7.04
N ASP A 60 4.35 -9.59 8.29
CA ASP A 60 3.40 -8.63 8.83
C ASP A 60 3.89 -8.19 10.22
N TYR A 61 4.21 -6.90 10.37
CA TYR A 61 4.78 -6.38 11.62
C TYR A 61 3.78 -6.37 12.77
N CYS A 62 2.48 -6.27 12.48
CA CYS A 62 1.44 -6.36 13.51
C CYS A 62 1.32 -7.79 14.08
N ARG A 63 1.71 -8.80 13.29
CA ARG A 63 1.71 -10.21 13.71
C ARG A 63 3.04 -10.67 14.30
N ASP A 64 4.07 -9.84 14.21
CA ASP A 64 5.39 -10.13 14.75
C ASP A 64 5.46 -9.79 16.24
N GLY A 65 5.25 -10.80 17.09
CA GLY A 65 5.28 -10.65 18.55
C GLY A 65 6.64 -10.26 19.14
N LYS A 66 7.70 -10.19 18.33
CA LYS A 66 9.00 -9.64 18.76
C LYS A 66 9.06 -8.12 18.67
N ARG A 67 8.09 -7.47 18.01
CA ARG A 67 8.00 -6.02 17.91
C ARG A 67 7.37 -5.43 19.18
N ASP A 68 7.86 -4.26 19.56
CA ASP A 68 7.21 -3.46 20.60
C ASP A 68 5.98 -2.76 20.00
N HIS A 69 4.82 -3.37 20.22
CA HIS A 69 3.55 -2.85 19.71
C HIS A 69 3.00 -1.66 20.51
N SER A 70 3.68 -1.19 21.57
CA SER A 70 3.33 0.09 22.20
C SER A 70 3.62 1.29 21.29
N LEU A 71 4.54 1.10 20.33
CA LEU A 71 4.91 2.11 19.33
C LEU A 71 4.05 2.02 18.06
N THR A 72 3.28 0.94 17.90
CA THR A 72 2.37 0.70 16.76
C THR A 72 0.96 0.39 17.26
N PRO A 73 0.28 1.37 17.88
CA PRO A 73 -1.02 1.18 18.51
C PRO A 73 -2.13 0.82 17.50
N GLU A 74 -1.93 1.09 16.22
CA GLU A 74 -2.88 0.76 15.15
C GLU A 74 -3.09 -0.75 14.95
N CYS A 75 -2.16 -1.58 15.41
CA CYS A 75 -2.23 -3.04 15.26
C CYS A 75 -3.26 -3.73 16.17
N TRP A 76 -3.81 -3.01 17.16
CA TRP A 76 -4.75 -3.56 18.15
C TRP A 76 -6.23 -3.39 17.76
N HIS A 77 -6.50 -2.94 16.52
CA HIS A 77 -7.84 -2.70 15.97
C HIS A 77 -8.27 -3.77 14.95
#